data_AF-R6BIF6-F1
#
_entry.id   AF-R6BIF6-F1
#
_cell.length_a   1.000
_cell.length_b   1.000
_cell.length_c   1.000
_cell.angle_alpha   90.00
_cell.angle_beta   90.00
_cell.angle_gamma   90.00
#
_symmetry.space_group_name_H-M   'P 1'
#
loop_
_entity.id
_entity.type
_entity.pdbx_description
1 polymer ?
#
loop_
_entity_poly.entity_id
_entity_poly.type
_entity_poly.pdbx_seq_one_letter_code
_entity_poly.pdbx_strand_id
1 'polypeptide(L)'
;MNISRFGIGFRFDSVENGDEREHAFNLIFSAIERADVRGLQLFAGHFPVDESDDKNIFTVAFAGGGIKQTRSLFEKLNDNPLVSGALAEYRPVVQTNALRRAEKLAFYGRFDENGTLVFNEKDLAECGCKKTEKPAVNPFEEYGGRRIDPVGAGIRMLISPDKFKGSMDAQRVCTIIKNAARQYLPGCSVRTLPIADGGDGTAETLTRAFNGNMRSVNVTAPDGRKIAAEYGVLTSFGEKTAGATAVIEMAKASGLALMDENALDPLAATSRGTGELIASALNEGIRNILIGIGGSATNDGGMGAAAALGVKFLDADGNELSGCGRELALVRKIDLSGLRRDVFEAKITVMCDVDNPLTGKNGATYTYGPQKGADAEALNTLEDGMKNIAALYDAEAGRKVSAECGAGAAGGMGAMLSALLGAELTHGSAAVLNAVGFDALLGDTDLVITGEGQLDASSADNGKAVGEVVKRCAANSGGAVPVFIVAGRLGRGYEHIYELANAGVFSTIVTDEQSNADGDCDAETRLRLASERMFRCIASSFSVNSQRSGRGMRR
;
A
#
# COMPACT_ATOMS: atom_id res chain seq x y z
N MET A 1 -30.81 -42.83 15.33
CA MET A 1 -30.02 -42.19 14.26
C MET A 1 -28.55 -42.32 14.62
N ASN A 2 -27.69 -42.76 13.69
CA ASN A 2 -26.24 -42.72 13.88
C ASN A 2 -25.72 -41.40 13.29
N ILE A 3 -26.10 -40.28 13.91
CA ILE A 3 -25.51 -38.97 13.57
C ILE A 3 -24.01 -39.11 13.82
N SER A 4 -23.17 -38.59 12.93
CA SER A 4 -21.71 -38.66 13.05
C SER A 4 -21.26 -38.37 14.48
N ARG A 5 -20.26 -39.10 14.99
CA ARG A 5 -19.76 -38.97 16.38
C ARG A 5 -19.32 -37.56 16.79
N PHE A 6 -19.18 -36.65 15.84
CA PHE A 6 -18.69 -35.28 15.98
C PHE A 6 -19.61 -34.33 15.25
N GLY A 7 -19.89 -33.18 15.89
CA GLY A 7 -20.61 -32.07 15.27
C GLY A 7 -20.71 -30.88 16.21
N ILE A 8 -21.11 -29.75 15.65
CA ILE A 8 -21.16 -28.46 16.34
C ILE A 8 -22.61 -28.08 16.55
N GLY A 9 -23.04 -27.96 17.80
CA GLY A 9 -24.35 -27.42 18.17
C GLY A 9 -24.25 -25.96 18.64
N PHE A 10 -25.22 -25.14 18.28
CA PHE A 10 -25.43 -23.79 18.84
C PHE A 10 -26.61 -23.82 19.78
N ARG A 11 -26.43 -23.37 21.02
CA ARG A 11 -27.51 -23.21 22.01
C ARG A 11 -27.79 -21.72 22.21
N PHE A 12 -29.04 -21.29 22.14
CA PHE A 12 -29.44 -19.92 22.46
C PHE A 12 -30.32 -19.91 23.72
N ASP A 13 -29.96 -19.07 24.70
CA ASP A 13 -30.56 -19.10 26.03
C ASP A 13 -31.73 -18.11 26.23
N SER A 14 -32.08 -17.28 25.24
CA SER A 14 -32.93 -16.09 25.48
C SER A 14 -33.87 -15.63 24.35
N VAL A 15 -34.11 -16.42 23.30
CA VAL A 15 -34.86 -15.91 22.13
C VAL A 15 -36.38 -16.05 22.26
N GLU A 16 -37.02 -15.01 22.79
CA GLU A 16 -38.46 -15.00 23.12
C GLU A 16 -39.38 -14.76 21.90
N ASN A 17 -38.91 -14.04 20.86
CA ASN A 17 -39.73 -13.67 19.68
C ASN A 17 -39.21 -14.25 18.34
N GLY A 18 -40.10 -14.40 17.34
CA GLY A 18 -39.81 -14.97 16.02
C GLY A 18 -38.77 -14.21 15.21
N ASP A 19 -38.83 -12.87 15.19
CA ASP A 19 -37.90 -12.01 14.45
C ASP A 19 -36.45 -12.10 14.97
N GLU A 20 -36.28 -12.25 16.29
CA GLU A 20 -34.97 -12.42 16.92
C GLU A 20 -34.36 -13.80 16.61
N ARG A 21 -35.22 -14.83 16.46
CA ARG A 21 -34.78 -16.17 16.05
C ARG A 21 -34.28 -16.15 14.62
N GLU A 22 -35.02 -15.50 13.74
CA GLU A 22 -34.64 -15.30 12.34
C GLU A 22 -33.29 -14.57 12.25
N HIS A 23 -33.11 -13.51 13.03
CA HIS A 23 -31.87 -12.74 13.07
C HIS A 23 -30.65 -13.57 13.55
N ALA A 24 -30.78 -14.28 14.67
CA ALA A 24 -29.71 -15.14 15.20
C ALA A 24 -29.34 -16.28 14.23
N PHE A 25 -30.35 -16.86 13.56
CA PHE A 25 -30.16 -17.90 12.57
C PHE A 25 -29.43 -17.38 11.32
N ASN A 26 -29.82 -16.20 10.82
CA ASN A 26 -29.17 -15.56 9.67
C ASN A 26 -27.70 -15.18 9.96
N LEU A 27 -27.39 -14.74 11.18
CA LEU A 27 -26.02 -14.42 11.61
C LEU A 27 -25.11 -15.66 11.67
N ILE A 28 -25.60 -16.77 12.25
CA ILE A 28 -24.83 -18.02 12.31
C ILE A 28 -24.63 -18.61 10.93
N PHE A 29 -25.65 -18.60 10.08
CA PHE A 29 -25.50 -19.09 8.71
C PHE A 29 -24.48 -18.26 7.92
N SER A 30 -24.52 -16.92 8.05
CA SER A 30 -23.54 -16.02 7.43
C SER A 30 -22.11 -16.23 7.94
N ALA A 31 -21.94 -16.63 9.21
CA ALA A 31 -20.65 -17.02 9.77
C ALA A 31 -20.15 -18.36 9.23
N ILE A 32 -21.07 -19.26 8.88
CA ILE A 32 -20.80 -20.64 8.45
C ILE A 32 -20.52 -20.74 6.95
N GLU A 33 -21.20 -19.99 6.08
CA GLU A 33 -20.86 -19.90 4.63
C GLU A 33 -19.39 -19.52 4.39
N ARG A 34 -18.78 -18.82 5.35
CA ARG A 34 -17.37 -18.36 5.27
C ARG A 34 -16.36 -19.36 5.82
N ALA A 35 -16.84 -20.44 6.42
CA ALA A 35 -16.04 -21.55 6.89
C ALA A 35 -16.08 -22.72 5.90
N ASP A 36 -15.12 -23.64 5.99
CA ASP A 36 -15.09 -24.81 5.11
C ASP A 36 -16.16 -25.83 5.54
N VAL A 37 -17.35 -25.66 4.97
CA VAL A 37 -18.54 -26.46 5.30
C VAL A 37 -18.82 -27.59 4.32
N ARG A 38 -17.95 -27.77 3.33
CA ARG A 38 -18.11 -28.79 2.28
C ARG A 38 -18.28 -30.18 2.89
N GLY A 39 -19.31 -30.88 2.46
CA GLY A 39 -19.63 -32.22 2.90
C GLY A 39 -20.31 -32.31 4.27
N LEU A 40 -20.47 -31.21 5.01
CA LEU A 40 -21.21 -31.20 6.26
C LEU A 40 -22.72 -31.29 6.01
N GLN A 41 -23.41 -31.86 6.97
CA GLN A 41 -24.85 -32.04 7.05
C GLN A 41 -25.41 -31.05 8.07
N LEU A 42 -26.46 -30.34 7.68
CA LEU A 42 -27.20 -29.42 8.54
C LEU A 42 -28.38 -30.16 9.18
N PHE A 43 -28.45 -30.08 10.49
CA PHE A 43 -29.55 -30.54 11.31
C PHE A 43 -30.08 -29.37 12.14
N ALA A 44 -31.40 -29.26 12.31
CA ALA A 44 -31.99 -28.28 13.21
C ALA A 44 -33.20 -28.86 13.92
N GLY A 45 -33.44 -28.42 15.16
CA GLY A 45 -34.57 -28.87 15.95
C GLY A 45 -34.53 -28.36 17.38
N HIS A 46 -35.58 -28.72 18.12
CA HIS A 46 -35.73 -28.39 19.54
C HIS A 46 -35.10 -29.48 20.40
N PHE A 47 -34.22 -29.12 21.34
CA PHE A 47 -33.55 -30.10 22.19
C PHE A 47 -33.41 -29.64 23.65
N PRO A 48 -34.10 -30.28 24.62
CA PRO A 48 -33.89 -29.98 26.04
C PRO A 48 -32.54 -30.55 26.51
N VAL A 49 -31.78 -29.76 27.27
CA VAL A 49 -30.45 -30.16 27.78
C VAL A 49 -30.56 -31.02 29.05
N ASP A 50 -31.67 -30.92 29.77
CA ASP A 50 -32.02 -31.75 30.93
C ASP A 50 -33.52 -32.10 30.87
N GLU A 51 -33.92 -33.28 31.39
CA GLU A 51 -35.34 -33.71 31.44
C GLU A 51 -36.22 -32.79 32.32
N SER A 52 -35.63 -31.84 33.04
CA SER A 52 -36.29 -30.94 33.99
C SER A 52 -36.42 -29.49 33.54
N ASP A 53 -35.88 -29.09 32.38
CA ASP A 53 -35.85 -27.68 31.96
C ASP A 53 -36.55 -27.47 30.60
N ASP A 54 -37.84 -27.12 30.67
CA ASP A 54 -38.74 -26.89 29.53
C ASP A 54 -38.58 -25.49 28.88
N LYS A 55 -37.54 -24.73 29.25
CA LYS A 55 -37.32 -23.38 28.73
C LYS A 55 -36.48 -23.41 27.45
N ASN A 56 -37.19 -23.55 26.32
CA ASN A 56 -36.86 -23.19 24.94
C ASN A 56 -35.37 -23.16 24.55
N ILE A 57 -34.91 -24.21 23.86
CA ILE A 57 -33.53 -24.34 23.37
C ILE A 57 -33.55 -24.67 21.87
N PHE A 58 -33.19 -23.68 21.04
CA PHE A 58 -33.00 -23.89 19.60
C PHE A 58 -31.60 -24.41 19.34
N THR A 59 -31.48 -25.59 18.70
CA THR A 59 -30.18 -26.18 18.34
C THR A 59 -30.06 -26.31 16.82
N VAL A 60 -29.18 -25.50 16.24
CA VAL A 60 -28.64 -25.76 14.90
C VAL A 60 -27.40 -26.62 15.09
N ALA A 61 -27.34 -27.77 14.41
CA ALA A 61 -26.23 -28.69 14.51
C ALA A 61 -25.65 -29.06 13.14
N PHE A 62 -24.33 -28.97 13.02
CA PHE A 62 -23.59 -29.39 11.84
C PHE A 62 -22.92 -30.73 12.13
N ALA A 63 -23.20 -31.75 11.31
CA ALA A 63 -22.67 -33.10 11.42
C ALA A 63 -22.01 -33.55 10.11
N GLY A 64 -21.36 -34.71 10.07
CA GLY A 64 -20.96 -35.37 8.82
C GLY A 64 -19.47 -35.24 8.43
N GLY A 65 -18.66 -34.52 9.22
CA GLY A 65 -17.21 -34.41 9.02
C GLY A 65 -16.37 -35.27 9.97
N GLY A 66 -15.11 -35.54 9.61
CA GLY A 66 -14.13 -36.11 10.54
C GLY A 66 -13.84 -35.17 11.74
N ILE A 67 -13.28 -35.70 12.83
CA ILE A 67 -12.98 -34.92 14.05
C ILE A 67 -12.13 -33.66 13.77
N LYS A 68 -11.20 -33.74 12.80
CA LYS A 68 -10.34 -32.62 12.39
C LYS A 68 -11.12 -31.48 11.73
N GLN A 69 -12.04 -31.81 10.82
CA GLN A 69 -12.87 -30.83 10.14
C GLN A 69 -13.82 -30.14 11.11
N THR A 70 -14.43 -30.92 12.01
CA THR A 70 -15.33 -30.40 13.06
C THR A 70 -14.58 -29.45 14.02
N ARG A 71 -13.37 -29.81 14.44
CA ARG A 71 -12.55 -28.97 15.33
C ARG A 71 -12.07 -27.69 14.64
N SER A 72 -11.67 -27.76 13.38
CA SER A 72 -11.27 -26.58 12.59
C SER A 72 -12.43 -25.61 12.39
N LEU A 73 -13.63 -26.13 12.13
CA LEU A 73 -14.84 -25.30 12.03
C LEU A 73 -15.19 -24.67 13.38
N PHE A 74 -15.08 -25.42 14.48
CA PHE A 74 -15.30 -24.90 15.84
C PHE A 74 -14.38 -23.72 16.17
N GLU A 75 -13.06 -23.88 15.96
CA GLU A 75 -12.06 -22.84 16.21
C GLU A 75 -12.40 -21.58 15.38
N LYS A 76 -12.70 -21.74 14.09
CA LYS A 76 -13.08 -20.62 13.20
C LYS A 76 -14.36 -19.90 13.63
N LEU A 77 -15.35 -20.63 14.14
CA LEU A 77 -16.61 -20.06 14.59
C LEU A 77 -16.47 -19.35 15.93
N ASN A 78 -15.70 -19.92 16.87
CA ASN A 78 -15.45 -19.33 18.17
C ASN A 78 -14.63 -18.03 18.06
N ASP A 79 -13.71 -17.97 17.09
CA ASP A 79 -12.91 -16.78 16.79
C ASP A 79 -13.63 -15.78 15.86
N ASN A 80 -14.83 -16.09 15.36
CA ASN A 80 -15.57 -15.23 14.45
C ASN A 80 -16.20 -14.04 15.22
N PRO A 81 -15.85 -12.77 14.90
CA PRO A 81 -16.38 -11.59 15.59
C PRO A 81 -17.91 -11.43 15.47
N LEU A 82 -18.54 -11.99 14.42
CA LEU A 82 -20.00 -11.98 14.28
C LEU A 82 -20.64 -12.95 15.29
N VAL A 83 -20.00 -14.09 15.55
CA VAL A 83 -20.48 -15.10 16.50
C VAL A 83 -20.19 -14.69 17.94
N SER A 84 -19.00 -14.13 18.20
CA SER A 84 -18.61 -13.69 19.55
C SER A 84 -19.13 -12.30 19.93
N GLY A 85 -19.35 -11.42 18.96
CA GLY A 85 -19.81 -10.04 19.18
C GLY A 85 -21.31 -9.84 18.97
N ALA A 86 -21.84 -10.13 17.79
CA ALA A 86 -23.24 -9.83 17.45
C ALA A 86 -24.24 -10.78 18.11
N LEU A 87 -23.81 -11.99 18.48
CA LEU A 87 -24.66 -12.96 19.20
C LEU A 87 -24.47 -12.95 20.72
N ALA A 88 -23.67 -12.03 21.28
CA ALA A 88 -23.43 -11.96 22.73
C ALA A 88 -24.76 -11.85 23.54
N GLU A 89 -25.78 -11.21 22.97
CA GLU A 89 -27.13 -11.10 23.54
C GLU A 89 -27.89 -12.45 23.57
N TYR A 90 -27.60 -13.33 22.61
CA TYR A 90 -28.25 -14.64 22.46
C TYR A 90 -27.47 -15.80 23.12
N ARG A 91 -26.25 -15.52 23.62
CA ARG A 91 -25.36 -16.46 24.33
C ARG A 91 -25.16 -17.81 23.61
N PRO A 92 -24.74 -17.83 22.32
CA PRO A 92 -24.51 -19.06 21.59
C PRO A 92 -23.42 -19.91 22.27
N VAL A 93 -23.77 -21.07 22.81
CA VAL A 93 -22.78 -22.03 23.28
C VAL A 93 -22.46 -23.02 22.17
N VAL A 94 -21.20 -23.01 21.73
CA VAL A 94 -20.68 -23.92 20.70
C VAL A 94 -20.16 -25.20 21.38
N GLN A 95 -20.66 -26.38 21.00
CA GLN A 95 -20.22 -27.66 21.60
C GLN A 95 -19.86 -28.71 20.55
N THR A 96 -18.70 -29.36 20.68
CA THR A 96 -18.16 -30.32 19.69
C THR A 96 -18.67 -31.78 19.83
N ASN A 97 -19.56 -32.06 20.78
CA ASN A 97 -20.09 -33.41 21.08
C ASN A 97 -21.62 -33.45 21.28
N ALA A 98 -22.34 -32.36 20.95
CA ALA A 98 -23.76 -32.20 21.28
C ALA A 98 -24.68 -33.24 20.59
N LEU A 99 -24.25 -33.80 19.46
CA LEU A 99 -25.08 -34.69 18.63
C LEU A 99 -25.25 -36.11 19.17
N ARG A 100 -24.44 -36.55 20.15
CA ARG A 100 -24.52 -37.93 20.69
C ARG A 100 -25.83 -38.23 21.41
N ARG A 101 -26.55 -37.19 21.87
CA ARG A 101 -27.82 -37.32 22.61
C ARG A 101 -29.02 -36.77 21.82
N ALA A 102 -28.78 -36.24 20.63
CA ALA A 102 -29.76 -35.52 19.84
C ALA A 102 -30.69 -36.45 19.05
N GLU A 103 -31.58 -37.17 19.74
CA GLU A 103 -32.51 -38.12 19.10
C GLU A 103 -33.64 -37.45 18.28
N LYS A 104 -33.77 -36.11 18.33
CA LYS A 104 -34.90 -35.35 17.76
C LYS A 104 -34.53 -34.20 16.80
N LEU A 105 -33.33 -34.19 16.23
CA LEU A 105 -32.99 -33.18 15.22
C LEU A 105 -33.52 -33.58 13.84
N ALA A 106 -34.18 -32.65 13.15
CA ALA A 106 -34.55 -32.82 11.76
C ALA A 106 -33.33 -32.59 10.87
N PHE A 107 -33.11 -33.49 9.91
CA PHE A 107 -32.12 -33.29 8.85
C PHE A 107 -32.67 -32.29 7.84
N TYR A 108 -31.88 -31.27 7.51
CA TYR A 108 -32.26 -30.25 6.54
C TYR A 108 -31.52 -30.42 5.22
N GLY A 109 -30.22 -30.69 5.21
CA GLY A 109 -29.51 -30.87 3.93
C GLY A 109 -28.02 -31.09 4.09
N ARG A 110 -27.32 -31.18 2.97
CA ARG A 110 -25.86 -31.35 2.92
C ARG A 110 -25.23 -30.27 2.07
N PHE A 111 -24.10 -29.72 2.51
CA PHE A 111 -23.30 -28.79 1.73
C PHE A 111 -22.52 -29.55 0.65
N ASP A 112 -22.66 -29.12 -0.60
CA ASP A 112 -21.94 -29.69 -1.74
C ASP A 112 -20.46 -29.23 -1.78
N GLU A 113 -19.74 -29.62 -2.83
CA GLU A 113 -18.33 -29.26 -3.02
C GLU A 113 -18.09 -27.75 -3.22
N ASN A 114 -19.14 -27.00 -3.58
CA ASN A 114 -19.12 -25.55 -3.72
C ASN A 114 -19.52 -24.83 -2.42
N GLY A 115 -19.83 -25.56 -1.36
CA GLY A 115 -20.31 -25.00 -0.09
C GLY A 115 -21.76 -24.52 -0.16
N THR A 116 -22.53 -24.97 -1.15
CA THR A 116 -23.96 -24.67 -1.29
C THR A 116 -24.78 -25.71 -0.55
N LEU A 117 -25.78 -25.29 0.24
CA LEU A 117 -26.68 -26.23 0.91
C LEU A 117 -27.62 -26.86 -0.12
N VAL A 118 -27.50 -28.17 -0.32
CA VAL A 118 -28.33 -28.95 -1.25
C VAL A 118 -29.29 -29.84 -0.48
N PHE A 119 -30.54 -29.85 -0.95
CA PHE A 119 -31.63 -30.68 -0.46
C PHE A 119 -31.87 -31.80 -1.49
N ASN A 120 -31.68 -33.07 -1.14
CA ASN A 120 -31.91 -34.19 -2.05
C ASN A 120 -32.69 -35.33 -1.37
N GLU A 121 -33.72 -35.85 -2.04
CA GLU A 121 -34.51 -37.01 -1.60
C GLU A 121 -33.66 -38.27 -1.38
N LYS A 122 -32.53 -38.41 -2.10
CA LYS A 122 -31.57 -39.51 -1.89
C LYS A 122 -30.88 -39.46 -0.53
N ASP A 123 -30.54 -38.27 -0.02
CA ASP A 123 -29.80 -38.11 1.24
C ASP A 123 -30.68 -38.47 2.46
N LEU A 124 -32.00 -38.30 2.35
CA LEU A 124 -32.98 -38.74 3.34
C LEU A 124 -33.05 -40.27 3.48
N ALA A 125 -32.85 -41.00 2.37
CA ALA A 125 -32.87 -42.47 2.36
C ALA A 125 -31.63 -43.09 3.01
N GLU A 126 -30.46 -42.43 2.87
CA GLU A 126 -29.20 -42.90 3.46
C GLU A 126 -29.08 -42.59 4.97
N CYS A 127 -29.76 -41.55 5.47
CA CYS A 127 -29.75 -41.16 6.90
C CYS A 127 -30.52 -42.13 7.84
N GLY A 128 -31.51 -42.86 7.34
CA GLY A 128 -32.48 -43.57 8.22
C GLY A 128 -33.43 -42.63 8.99
N CYS A 129 -33.58 -41.40 8.50
CA CYS A 129 -34.47 -40.38 9.03
C CYS A 129 -35.96 -40.74 8.73
N LYS A 130 -36.90 -40.61 9.69
CA LYS A 130 -38.35 -40.81 9.44
C LYS A 130 -38.86 -39.71 8.50
N LYS A 131 -39.61 -40.07 7.44
CA LYS A 131 -40.38 -39.11 6.63
C LYS A 131 -41.33 -38.34 7.55
N THR A 132 -41.14 -37.03 7.68
CA THR A 132 -42.19 -36.15 8.20
C THR A 132 -43.25 -36.01 7.11
N GLU A 133 -44.54 -36.13 7.45
CA GLU A 133 -45.65 -35.99 6.48
C GLU A 133 -45.78 -34.57 5.90
N LYS A 134 -45.06 -33.61 6.47
CA LYS A 134 -44.89 -32.27 5.89
C LYS A 134 -43.64 -32.25 5.01
N PRO A 135 -43.70 -31.71 3.77
CA PRO A 135 -42.49 -31.40 3.04
C PRO A 135 -41.60 -30.53 3.93
N ALA A 136 -40.31 -30.85 4.01
CA ALA A 136 -39.35 -30.00 4.71
C ALA A 136 -39.33 -28.67 3.95
N VAL A 137 -40.05 -27.68 4.46
CA VAL A 137 -39.97 -26.33 3.94
C VAL A 137 -38.54 -25.88 4.21
N ASN A 138 -37.93 -25.22 3.23
CA ASN A 138 -36.67 -24.56 3.46
C ASN A 138 -36.86 -23.65 4.70
N PRO A 139 -36.16 -23.86 5.83
CA PRO A 139 -36.36 -23.06 7.02
C PRO A 139 -36.07 -21.58 6.72
N PHE A 140 -35.27 -21.27 5.69
CA PHE A 140 -35.05 -19.90 5.20
C PHE A 140 -36.31 -19.27 4.58
N GLU A 141 -37.14 -20.04 3.88
CA GLU A 141 -38.42 -19.57 3.33
C GLU A 141 -39.55 -19.59 4.37
N GLU A 142 -39.54 -20.57 5.29
CA GLU A 142 -40.53 -20.68 6.37
C GLU A 142 -40.40 -19.55 7.40
N TYR A 143 -39.17 -19.06 7.62
CA TYR A 143 -38.88 -17.98 8.56
C TYR A 143 -38.59 -16.61 7.91
N GLY A 144 -38.75 -16.43 6.59
CA GLY A 144 -38.63 -15.11 5.94
C GLY A 144 -37.21 -14.54 5.79
N GLY A 145 -36.19 -15.38 6.03
CA GLY A 145 -34.77 -14.99 6.15
C GLY A 145 -34.21 -14.26 4.93
N ARG A 146 -33.77 -13.01 5.12
CA ARG A 146 -32.90 -12.31 4.15
C ARG A 146 -31.43 -12.55 4.47
N ARG A 147 -30.59 -12.70 3.44
CA ARG A 147 -29.13 -12.72 3.58
C ARG A 147 -28.67 -11.43 4.28
N ILE A 148 -28.06 -11.55 5.46
CA ILE A 148 -27.49 -10.40 6.16
C ILE A 148 -26.11 -10.17 5.58
N ASP A 149 -26.00 -9.11 4.79
CA ASP A 149 -24.71 -8.66 4.30
C ASP A 149 -23.80 -8.30 5.49
N PRO A 150 -22.53 -8.75 5.50
CA PRO A 150 -21.60 -8.39 6.55
C PRO A 150 -21.46 -6.87 6.69
N VAL A 151 -21.10 -6.42 7.89
CA VAL A 151 -20.67 -5.03 8.08
C VAL A 151 -19.56 -4.71 7.09
N GLY A 152 -19.80 -3.67 6.29
CA GLY A 152 -18.91 -3.23 5.23
C GLY A 152 -19.02 -3.97 3.89
N ALA A 153 -20.06 -4.77 3.67
CA ALA A 153 -20.33 -5.40 2.38
C ALA A 153 -20.39 -4.36 1.25
N GLY A 154 -19.73 -4.67 0.13
CA GLY A 154 -19.66 -3.80 -1.04
C GLY A 154 -18.66 -2.66 -0.94
N ILE A 155 -18.06 -2.40 0.24
CA ILE A 155 -17.02 -1.38 0.37
C ILE A 155 -15.74 -1.85 -0.32
N ARG A 156 -15.20 -1.00 -1.17
CA ARG A 156 -13.90 -1.16 -1.82
C ARG A 156 -12.91 -0.19 -1.19
N MET A 157 -11.92 -0.75 -0.51
CA MET A 157 -10.94 0.00 0.25
C MET A 157 -9.56 -0.09 -0.39
N LEU A 158 -8.88 1.05 -0.51
CA LEU A 158 -7.49 1.14 -0.91
C LEU A 158 -6.64 1.59 0.28
N ILE A 159 -5.66 0.77 0.67
CA ILE A 159 -4.71 1.10 1.73
C ILE A 159 -3.39 1.50 1.08
N SER A 160 -3.02 2.78 1.18
CA SER A 160 -1.87 3.39 0.50
C SER A 160 -0.97 4.24 1.43
N PRO A 161 -0.34 3.64 2.46
CA PRO A 161 0.54 4.33 3.38
C PRO A 161 1.98 4.46 2.84
N ASP A 162 2.71 5.42 3.38
CA ASP A 162 4.17 5.47 3.32
C ASP A 162 4.80 4.68 4.49
N LYS A 163 6.12 4.50 4.48
CA LYS A 163 6.88 3.91 5.57
C LYS A 163 6.78 4.74 6.84
N PHE A 164 6.78 4.05 7.98
CA PHE A 164 6.86 4.70 9.28
C PHE A 164 8.34 4.76 9.64
N LYS A 165 9.01 5.85 9.25
CA LYS A 165 10.47 6.03 9.31
C LYS A 165 11.04 5.61 10.67
N GLY A 166 12.05 4.74 10.63
CA GLY A 166 12.70 4.20 11.84
C GLY A 166 11.90 3.12 12.58
N SER A 167 10.77 2.66 12.05
CA SER A 167 9.90 1.69 12.70
C SER A 167 9.40 0.56 11.79
N MET A 168 8.66 0.88 10.72
CA MET A 168 8.02 -0.12 9.86
C MET A 168 8.12 0.28 8.39
N ASP A 169 8.32 -0.70 7.51
CA ASP A 169 8.15 -0.48 6.08
C ASP A 169 6.65 -0.36 5.70
N ALA A 170 6.39 0.21 4.52
CA ALA A 170 5.02 0.48 4.06
C ALA A 170 4.19 -0.81 3.87
N GLN A 171 4.83 -1.95 3.56
CA GLN A 171 4.15 -3.23 3.38
C GLN A 171 3.67 -3.81 4.71
N ARG A 172 4.46 -3.64 5.77
CA ARG A 172 4.08 -4.02 7.13
C ARG A 172 2.91 -3.18 7.63
N VAL A 173 2.95 -1.86 7.39
CA VAL A 173 1.84 -0.95 7.69
C VAL A 173 0.57 -1.38 6.95
N CYS A 174 0.66 -1.66 5.65
CA CYS A 174 -0.46 -2.19 4.86
C CYS A 174 -1.07 -3.45 5.48
N THR A 175 -0.22 -4.39 5.93
CA THR A 175 -0.66 -5.66 6.51
C THR A 175 -1.44 -5.45 7.80
N ILE A 176 -0.96 -4.58 8.69
CA ILE A 176 -1.61 -4.29 9.97
C ILE A 176 -2.98 -3.64 9.75
N ILE A 177 -3.05 -2.60 8.92
CA ILE A 177 -4.32 -1.91 8.61
C ILE A 177 -5.30 -2.86 7.93
N LYS A 178 -4.85 -3.67 6.96
CA LYS A 178 -5.69 -4.65 6.25
C LYS A 178 -6.28 -5.71 7.18
N ASN A 179 -5.50 -6.20 8.15
CA ASN A 179 -5.99 -7.17 9.13
C ASN A 179 -7.06 -6.56 10.02
N ALA A 180 -6.87 -5.32 10.48
CA ALA A 180 -7.89 -4.60 11.24
C ALA A 180 -9.16 -4.35 10.41
N ALA A 181 -9.02 -3.96 9.12
CA ALA A 181 -10.16 -3.78 8.22
C ALA A 181 -10.98 -5.07 8.10
N ARG A 182 -10.32 -6.22 7.89
CA ARG A 182 -10.99 -7.53 7.77
C ARG A 182 -11.67 -7.98 9.07
N GLN A 183 -11.14 -7.60 10.22
CA GLN A 183 -11.70 -7.95 11.52
C GLN A 183 -13.00 -7.19 11.81
N TYR A 184 -13.05 -5.90 11.49
CA TYR A 184 -14.16 -5.02 11.86
C TYR A 184 -15.14 -4.71 10.72
N LEU A 185 -14.70 -4.86 9.48
CA LEU A 185 -15.50 -4.73 8.26
C LEU A 185 -15.34 -6.01 7.41
N PRO A 186 -15.81 -7.18 7.89
CA PRO A 186 -15.56 -8.46 7.22
C PRO A 186 -16.20 -8.57 5.83
N GLY A 187 -17.05 -7.62 5.43
CA GLY A 187 -17.63 -7.52 4.09
C GLY A 187 -16.84 -6.71 3.08
N CYS A 188 -15.80 -5.99 3.52
CA CYS A 188 -15.07 -5.11 2.62
C CYS A 188 -14.08 -5.87 1.72
N SER A 189 -13.86 -5.33 0.53
CA SER A 189 -12.75 -5.70 -0.33
C SER A 189 -11.59 -4.73 -0.10
N VAL A 190 -10.38 -5.27 0.07
CA VAL A 190 -9.20 -4.47 0.44
C VAL A 190 -8.09 -4.69 -0.58
N ARG A 191 -7.68 -3.60 -1.23
CA ARG A 191 -6.45 -3.51 -2.03
C ARG A 191 -5.40 -2.72 -1.24
N THR A 192 -4.14 -3.10 -1.40
CA THR A 192 -3.00 -2.45 -0.76
C THR A 192 -2.06 -1.94 -1.84
N LEU A 193 -1.59 -0.71 -1.69
CA LEU A 193 -0.71 -0.02 -2.61
C LEU A 193 0.28 0.82 -1.79
N PRO A 194 1.31 0.23 -1.19
CA PRO A 194 2.30 1.01 -0.43
C PRO A 194 3.00 2.02 -1.36
N ILE A 195 3.27 3.21 -0.83
CA ILE A 195 3.83 4.34 -1.58
C ILE A 195 5.15 4.81 -0.94
N ALA A 196 5.79 5.78 -1.58
CA ALA A 196 7.00 6.44 -1.13
C ALA A 196 7.02 7.89 -1.63
N ASP A 197 7.89 8.72 -1.04
CA ASP A 197 8.07 10.13 -1.39
C ASP A 197 9.20 10.37 -2.40
N GLY A 198 9.90 9.34 -2.87
CA GLY A 198 11.01 9.46 -3.82
C GLY A 198 12.40 9.59 -3.19
N GLY A 199 12.48 9.56 -1.85
CA GLY A 199 13.74 9.50 -1.11
C GLY A 199 14.39 8.10 -1.09
N ASP A 200 15.44 7.95 -0.28
CA ASP A 200 16.18 6.68 -0.13
C ASP A 200 15.28 5.50 0.29
N GLY A 201 15.45 4.38 -0.40
CA GLY A 201 14.68 3.15 -0.23
C GLY A 201 13.37 3.12 -1.04
N THR A 202 13.14 4.09 -1.94
CA THR A 202 11.97 4.10 -2.84
C THR A 202 12.03 2.90 -3.79
N ALA A 203 13.18 2.62 -4.39
CA ALA A 203 13.34 1.49 -5.30
C ALA A 203 13.03 0.15 -4.62
N GLU A 204 13.58 -0.08 -3.42
CA GLU A 204 13.34 -1.29 -2.63
C GLU A 204 11.87 -1.41 -2.20
N THR A 205 11.28 -0.32 -1.71
CA THR A 205 9.89 -0.28 -1.24
C THR A 205 8.92 -0.64 -2.36
N LEU A 206 9.05 0.00 -3.52
CA LEU A 206 8.20 -0.27 -4.67
C LEU A 206 8.46 -1.67 -5.24
N THR A 207 9.71 -2.09 -5.34
CA THR A 207 10.03 -3.43 -5.87
C THR A 207 9.41 -4.53 -5.02
N ARG A 208 9.50 -4.43 -3.69
CA ARG A 208 8.86 -5.39 -2.77
C ARG A 208 7.34 -5.36 -2.87
N ALA A 209 6.77 -4.17 -3.00
CA ALA A 209 5.34 -3.95 -3.08
C ALA A 209 4.68 -4.54 -4.33
N PHE A 210 5.36 -4.45 -5.48
CA PHE A 210 4.83 -4.81 -6.79
C PHE A 210 5.40 -6.11 -7.35
N ASN A 211 5.96 -6.97 -6.48
CA ASN A 211 6.64 -8.22 -6.87
C ASN A 211 7.66 -8.01 -8.00
N GLY A 212 8.32 -6.86 -7.98
CA GLY A 212 9.38 -6.53 -8.91
C GLY A 212 10.68 -7.29 -8.58
N ASN A 213 11.73 -6.97 -9.32
CA ASN A 213 13.05 -7.53 -9.06
C ASN A 213 14.10 -6.43 -8.97
N MET A 214 15.03 -6.55 -8.03
CA MET A 214 16.23 -5.73 -8.02
C MET A 214 17.19 -6.20 -9.11
N ARG A 215 17.91 -5.27 -9.71
CA ARG A 215 18.95 -5.49 -10.70
C ARG A 215 20.26 -4.93 -10.17
N SER A 216 21.30 -5.75 -10.15
CA SER A 216 22.65 -5.35 -9.74
C SER A 216 23.53 -5.14 -10.97
N VAL A 217 24.23 -4.00 -11.01
CA VAL A 217 25.06 -3.57 -12.14
C VAL A 217 26.38 -3.04 -11.61
N ASN A 218 27.49 -3.42 -12.27
CA ASN A 218 28.80 -2.83 -11.98
C ASN A 218 28.91 -1.45 -12.61
N VAL A 219 28.96 -0.41 -11.78
CA VAL A 219 28.97 0.99 -12.18
C VAL A 219 30.15 1.76 -11.59
N THR A 220 30.42 2.95 -12.11
CA THR A 220 31.43 3.89 -11.65
C THR A 220 30.89 4.75 -10.51
N ALA A 221 31.49 4.61 -9.33
CA ALA A 221 31.21 5.46 -8.16
C ALA A 221 31.74 6.90 -8.37
N PRO A 222 31.40 7.89 -7.52
CA PRO A 222 31.81 9.28 -7.74
C PRO A 222 33.33 9.48 -7.82
N ASP A 223 34.11 8.71 -7.07
CA ASP A 223 35.59 8.70 -7.05
C ASP A 223 36.21 7.82 -8.15
N GLY A 224 35.41 7.29 -9.09
CA GLY A 224 35.88 6.57 -10.28
C GLY A 224 36.08 5.06 -10.11
N ARG A 225 36.07 4.53 -8.87
CA ARG A 225 36.13 3.09 -8.61
C ARG A 225 34.88 2.38 -9.15
N LYS A 226 35.00 1.07 -9.42
CA LYS A 226 33.85 0.23 -9.78
C LYS A 226 33.18 -0.34 -8.53
N ILE A 227 31.85 -0.25 -8.48
CA ILE A 227 30.98 -0.77 -7.42
C ILE A 227 29.79 -1.52 -8.01
N ALA A 228 29.21 -2.44 -7.25
CA ALA A 228 27.89 -2.99 -7.57
C ALA A 228 26.82 -2.04 -7.03
N ALA A 229 26.03 -1.46 -7.92
CA ALA A 229 24.87 -0.64 -7.57
C ALA A 229 23.58 -1.36 -8.00
N GLU A 230 22.47 -1.03 -7.35
CA GLU A 230 21.19 -1.68 -7.62
C GLU A 230 20.10 -0.69 -8.03
N TYR A 231 19.18 -1.15 -8.87
CA TYR A 231 17.94 -0.47 -9.20
C TYR A 231 16.75 -1.44 -9.23
N GLY A 232 15.55 -0.93 -9.00
CA GLY A 232 14.32 -1.73 -8.99
C GLY A 232 13.71 -1.84 -10.39
N VAL A 233 13.12 -3.00 -10.70
CA VAL A 233 12.30 -3.19 -11.91
C VAL A 233 10.90 -3.63 -11.49
N LEU A 234 9.93 -2.77 -11.70
CA LEU A 234 8.51 -3.03 -11.47
C LEU A 234 7.92 -3.65 -12.75
N THR A 235 7.39 -4.85 -12.66
CA THR A 235 6.65 -5.49 -13.74
C THR A 235 5.16 -5.41 -13.43
N SER A 236 4.39 -4.71 -14.26
CA SER A 236 2.93 -4.67 -14.13
C SER A 236 2.36 -6.08 -14.19
N PHE A 237 1.50 -6.43 -13.23
CA PHE A 237 0.65 -7.64 -13.13
C PHE A 237 0.83 -8.77 -14.19
N GLY A 238 2.04 -9.31 -14.34
CA GLY A 238 2.32 -10.48 -15.18
C GLY A 238 2.86 -10.24 -16.61
N GLU A 239 3.15 -9.02 -17.06
CA GLU A 239 3.82 -8.82 -18.36
C GLU A 239 5.36 -8.87 -18.24
N LYS A 240 6.01 -9.53 -19.22
CA LYS A 240 7.43 -9.94 -19.12
C LYS A 240 8.45 -8.83 -19.38
N THR A 241 8.09 -7.70 -20.01
CA THR A 241 8.98 -6.53 -20.22
C THR A 241 8.25 -5.31 -20.77
N ALA A 242 7.22 -5.49 -21.60
CA ALA A 242 6.35 -4.39 -22.05
C ALA A 242 5.64 -3.79 -20.84
N GLY A 243 5.72 -2.47 -20.67
CA GLY A 243 5.14 -1.76 -19.53
C GLY A 243 5.93 -1.80 -18.22
N ALA A 244 7.11 -2.44 -18.17
CA ALA A 244 7.95 -2.39 -16.98
C ALA A 244 8.44 -0.96 -16.67
N THR A 245 8.66 -0.69 -15.37
CA THR A 245 9.21 0.59 -14.89
C THR A 245 10.49 0.34 -14.12
N ALA A 246 11.59 0.98 -14.52
CA ALA A 246 12.82 1.01 -13.74
C ALA A 246 12.74 2.11 -12.69
N VAL A 247 13.08 1.81 -11.44
CA VAL A 247 13.18 2.77 -10.34
C VAL A 247 14.65 2.85 -9.94
N ILE A 248 15.30 3.95 -10.32
CA ILE A 248 16.72 4.21 -10.13
C ILE A 248 16.90 5.24 -9.03
N GLU A 249 17.78 4.97 -8.09
CA GLU A 249 18.20 5.95 -7.08
C GLU A 249 19.65 6.34 -7.36
N MET A 250 19.90 7.59 -7.74
CA MET A 250 21.25 8.03 -8.09
C MET A 250 22.22 7.81 -6.93
N ALA A 251 21.74 7.91 -5.68
CA ALA A 251 22.57 7.75 -4.49
C ALA A 251 23.28 6.38 -4.43
N LYS A 252 22.71 5.34 -5.07
CA LYS A 252 23.31 4.00 -5.12
C LYS A 252 24.53 3.91 -6.04
N ALA A 253 24.71 4.85 -6.97
CA ALA A 253 25.82 4.88 -7.91
C ALA A 253 26.69 6.15 -7.82
N SER A 254 26.09 7.26 -7.42
CA SER A 254 26.70 8.60 -7.42
C SER A 254 26.40 9.37 -6.12
N GLY A 255 26.12 8.65 -5.03
CA GLY A 255 25.71 9.23 -3.75
C GLY A 255 26.85 9.60 -2.81
N LEU A 256 26.59 10.57 -1.94
CA LEU A 256 27.54 11.04 -0.92
C LEU A 256 27.93 9.94 0.07
N ALA A 257 26.99 9.04 0.40
CA ALA A 257 27.22 7.91 1.30
C ALA A 257 28.20 6.85 0.75
N LEU A 258 28.60 6.95 -0.52
CA LEU A 258 29.63 6.09 -1.12
C LEU A 258 31.05 6.64 -0.92
N MET A 259 31.18 7.87 -0.45
CA MET A 259 32.45 8.58 -0.31
C MET A 259 32.98 8.50 1.12
N ASP A 260 34.31 8.53 1.25
CA ASP A 260 34.95 8.79 2.54
C ASP A 260 34.74 10.28 2.90
N GLU A 261 34.20 10.54 4.09
CA GLU A 261 33.94 11.89 4.60
C GLU A 261 35.21 12.76 4.65
N ASN A 262 36.40 12.13 4.75
CA ASN A 262 37.69 12.84 4.78
C ASN A 262 38.30 13.06 3.39
N ALA A 263 37.67 12.55 2.33
CA ALA A 263 38.18 12.60 0.96
C ALA A 263 37.11 13.09 -0.04
N LEU A 264 36.18 13.93 0.43
CA LEU A 264 35.18 14.55 -0.44
C LEU A 264 35.83 15.53 -1.41
N ASP A 265 35.68 15.28 -2.71
CA ASP A 265 36.16 16.16 -3.78
C ASP A 265 35.08 16.35 -4.86
N PRO A 266 34.25 17.40 -4.77
CA PRO A 266 33.19 17.65 -5.73
C PRO A 266 33.70 18.14 -7.09
N LEU A 267 34.98 18.54 -7.20
CA LEU A 267 35.62 18.90 -8.48
C LEU A 267 35.96 17.64 -9.29
N ALA A 268 36.37 16.56 -8.63
CA ALA A 268 36.68 15.28 -9.27
C ALA A 268 35.47 14.34 -9.38
N ALA A 269 34.48 14.46 -8.48
CA ALA A 269 33.34 13.56 -8.43
C ALA A 269 32.55 13.49 -9.76
N THR A 270 32.21 12.28 -10.21
CA THR A 270 31.47 12.04 -11.46
C THR A 270 30.12 11.35 -11.26
N SER A 271 29.12 11.72 -12.07
CA SER A 271 27.80 11.09 -12.09
C SER A 271 27.68 9.87 -13.02
N ARG A 272 28.81 9.42 -13.60
CA ARG A 272 28.86 8.34 -14.61
C ARG A 272 28.08 7.09 -14.24
N GLY A 273 28.17 6.63 -12.98
CA GLY A 273 27.46 5.43 -12.55
C GLY A 273 25.93 5.54 -12.64
N THR A 274 25.36 6.73 -12.44
CA THR A 274 23.91 6.94 -12.61
C THR A 274 23.51 6.75 -14.08
N GLY A 275 24.30 7.28 -15.02
CA GLY A 275 24.06 7.06 -16.44
C GLY A 275 24.24 5.58 -16.85
N GLU A 276 25.16 4.85 -16.22
CA GLU A 276 25.33 3.41 -16.41
C GLU A 276 24.11 2.61 -15.91
N LEU A 277 23.45 3.03 -14.81
CA LEU A 277 22.18 2.44 -14.36
C LEU A 277 21.04 2.69 -15.36
N ILE A 278 20.90 3.92 -15.86
CA ILE A 278 19.92 4.26 -16.91
C ILE A 278 20.19 3.42 -18.15
N ALA A 279 21.45 3.32 -18.57
CA ALA A 279 21.87 2.52 -19.70
C ALA A 279 21.52 1.04 -19.54
N SER A 280 21.67 0.48 -18.33
CA SER A 280 21.29 -0.89 -18.02
C SER A 280 19.79 -1.12 -18.18
N ALA A 281 18.95 -0.23 -17.64
CA ALA A 281 17.50 -0.33 -17.77
C ALA A 281 17.06 -0.29 -19.25
N LEU A 282 17.63 0.62 -20.04
CA LEU A 282 17.36 0.74 -21.47
C LEU A 282 17.78 -0.52 -22.26
N ASN A 283 18.93 -1.13 -21.89
CA ASN A 283 19.41 -2.38 -22.48
C ASN A 283 18.46 -3.56 -22.24
N GLU A 284 17.72 -3.56 -21.12
CA GLU A 284 16.66 -4.54 -20.84
C GLU A 284 15.36 -4.26 -21.62
N GLY A 285 15.31 -3.20 -22.43
CA GLY A 285 14.13 -2.80 -23.19
C GLY A 285 13.12 -1.98 -22.37
N ILE A 286 13.48 -1.57 -21.14
CA ILE A 286 12.61 -0.76 -20.29
C ILE A 286 12.52 0.65 -20.86
N ARG A 287 11.31 1.21 -20.91
CA ARG A 287 11.04 2.56 -21.44
C ARG A 287 10.36 3.49 -20.45
N ASN A 288 9.90 3.01 -19.29
CA ASN A 288 9.47 3.88 -18.19
C ASN A 288 10.58 3.90 -17.15
N ILE A 289 11.16 5.06 -16.88
CA ILE A 289 12.28 5.20 -15.95
C ILE A 289 11.93 6.28 -14.94
N LEU A 290 11.84 5.89 -13.67
CA LEU A 290 11.68 6.77 -12.52
C LEU A 290 13.04 6.93 -11.84
N ILE A 291 13.52 8.17 -11.68
CA ILE A 291 14.85 8.45 -11.13
C ILE A 291 14.74 9.34 -9.89
N GLY A 292 15.18 8.83 -8.74
CA GLY A 292 15.41 9.63 -7.55
C GLY A 292 16.80 10.24 -7.57
N ILE A 293 16.89 11.57 -7.54
CA ILE A 293 18.17 12.31 -7.61
C ILE A 293 18.61 12.90 -6.26
N GLY A 294 18.07 12.41 -5.14
CA GLY A 294 18.51 12.80 -3.80
C GLY A 294 19.90 12.26 -3.45
N GLY A 295 20.60 12.94 -2.53
CA GLY A 295 21.81 12.40 -1.87
C GLY A 295 23.09 12.33 -2.72
N SER A 296 23.20 13.12 -3.80
CA SER A 296 24.37 13.14 -4.71
C SER A 296 25.68 13.54 -4.03
N ALA A 297 26.81 12.94 -4.44
CA ALA A 297 28.16 13.42 -4.14
C ALA A 297 28.70 14.42 -5.18
N THR A 298 28.03 14.55 -6.32
CA THR A 298 28.58 15.16 -7.54
C THR A 298 28.19 16.62 -7.72
N ASN A 299 29.03 17.39 -8.40
CA ASN A 299 28.71 18.74 -8.89
C ASN A 299 29.24 18.93 -10.32
N ASP A 300 29.00 17.94 -11.17
CA ASP A 300 29.52 17.79 -12.53
C ASP A 300 28.53 18.22 -13.61
N GLY A 301 27.42 18.87 -13.25
CA GLY A 301 26.37 19.27 -14.19
C GLY A 301 25.68 18.08 -14.87
N GLY A 302 25.82 16.86 -14.35
CA GLY A 302 25.34 15.64 -15.01
C GLY A 302 26.20 15.17 -16.19
N MET A 303 27.38 15.76 -16.43
CA MET A 303 28.24 15.40 -17.57
C MET A 303 28.62 13.92 -17.56
N GLY A 304 28.98 13.36 -16.39
CA GLY A 304 29.33 11.95 -16.27
C GLY A 304 28.21 11.02 -16.70
N ALA A 305 26.98 11.27 -16.21
CA ALA A 305 25.80 10.48 -16.56
C ALA A 305 25.44 10.57 -18.05
N ALA A 306 25.50 11.78 -18.63
CA ALA A 306 25.29 11.97 -20.07
C ALA A 306 26.35 11.23 -20.90
N ALA A 307 27.62 11.27 -20.48
CA ALA A 307 28.71 10.56 -21.14
C ALA A 307 28.53 9.03 -21.14
N ALA A 308 27.99 8.46 -20.06
CA ALA A 308 27.64 7.03 -20.01
C ALA A 308 26.53 6.64 -21.02
N LEU A 309 25.74 7.61 -21.48
CA LEU A 309 24.67 7.42 -22.46
C LEU A 309 25.14 7.75 -23.90
N GLY A 310 26.40 8.16 -24.07
CA GLY A 310 27.05 8.40 -25.36
C GLY A 310 27.14 9.87 -25.78
N VAL A 311 26.77 10.81 -24.92
CA VAL A 311 27.03 12.25 -25.14
C VAL A 311 28.53 12.52 -25.02
N LYS A 312 29.07 13.36 -25.89
CA LYS A 312 30.46 13.84 -25.78
C LYS A 312 30.49 15.32 -25.44
N PHE A 313 31.27 15.66 -24.43
CA PHE A 313 31.58 17.05 -24.09
C PHE A 313 32.98 17.36 -24.60
N LEU A 314 33.09 18.37 -25.46
CA LEU A 314 34.33 18.70 -26.15
C LEU A 314 34.88 20.04 -25.68
N ASP A 315 36.19 20.12 -25.51
CA ASP A 315 36.91 21.36 -25.24
C ASP A 315 37.11 22.21 -26.51
N ALA A 316 37.90 23.29 -26.40
CA ALA A 316 38.18 24.20 -27.52
C ALA A 316 39.01 23.57 -28.64
N ASP A 317 39.80 22.55 -28.33
CA ASP A 317 40.66 21.83 -29.27
C ASP A 317 39.94 20.60 -29.87
N GLY A 318 38.71 20.32 -29.42
CA GLY A 318 37.90 19.19 -29.85
C GLY A 318 38.20 17.88 -29.11
N ASN A 319 38.95 17.92 -28.00
CA ASN A 319 39.20 16.75 -27.18
C ASN A 319 37.99 16.44 -26.30
N GLU A 320 37.73 15.15 -26.08
CA GLU A 320 36.67 14.67 -25.20
C GLU A 320 37.07 14.83 -23.72
N LEU A 321 36.17 15.44 -22.94
CA LEU A 321 36.31 15.65 -21.50
C LEU A 321 35.79 14.43 -20.73
N SER A 322 36.34 14.18 -19.54
CA SER A 322 36.04 12.98 -18.75
C SER A 322 34.66 13.00 -18.07
N GLY A 323 34.11 14.18 -17.77
CA GLY A 323 32.80 14.36 -17.16
C GLY A 323 32.86 14.51 -15.64
N CYS A 324 33.50 15.57 -15.16
CA CYS A 324 33.59 15.94 -13.74
C CYS A 324 33.51 17.47 -13.53
N GLY A 325 33.32 17.90 -12.28
CA GLY A 325 33.10 19.32 -11.94
C GLY A 325 34.21 20.27 -12.39
N ARG A 326 35.47 19.85 -12.34
CA ARG A 326 36.63 20.66 -12.75
C ARG A 326 36.70 20.97 -14.25
N GLU A 327 36.00 20.18 -15.08
CA GLU A 327 36.02 20.32 -16.53
C GLU A 327 34.86 21.16 -17.06
N LEU A 328 33.88 21.50 -16.23
CA LEU A 328 32.67 22.24 -16.62
C LEU A 328 32.98 23.53 -17.38
N ALA A 329 34.00 24.28 -16.95
CA ALA A 329 34.42 25.53 -17.60
C ALA A 329 35.13 25.33 -18.95
N LEU A 330 35.62 24.12 -19.22
CA LEU A 330 36.36 23.78 -20.44
C LEU A 330 35.45 23.44 -21.61
N VAL A 331 34.20 23.05 -21.33
CA VAL A 331 33.25 22.62 -22.38
C VAL A 331 32.98 23.76 -23.36
N ARG A 332 33.10 23.47 -24.66
CA ARG A 332 32.76 24.37 -25.77
C ARG A 332 31.67 23.81 -26.67
N LYS A 333 31.52 22.48 -26.73
CA LYS A 333 30.51 21.82 -27.56
C LYS A 333 29.96 20.58 -26.88
N ILE A 334 28.65 20.39 -26.99
CA ILE A 334 27.96 19.14 -26.67
C ILE A 334 27.71 18.43 -28.01
N ASP A 335 28.16 17.19 -28.13
CA ASP A 335 27.93 16.34 -29.30
C ASP A 335 27.02 15.17 -28.91
N LEU A 336 25.80 15.20 -29.44
CA LEU A 336 24.76 14.19 -29.20
C LEU A 336 24.76 13.06 -30.24
N SER A 337 25.68 13.06 -31.21
CA SER A 337 25.70 12.04 -32.28
C SER A 337 25.88 10.61 -31.77
N GLY A 338 26.51 10.45 -30.61
CA GLY A 338 26.68 9.18 -29.91
C GLY A 338 25.56 8.85 -28.92
N LEU A 339 24.63 9.78 -28.66
CA LEU A 339 23.53 9.54 -27.72
C LEU A 339 22.66 8.40 -28.22
N ARG A 340 22.49 7.40 -27.37
CA ARG A 340 21.69 6.22 -27.64
C ARG A 340 20.22 6.58 -27.94
N ARG A 341 19.69 6.05 -29.05
CA ARG A 341 18.37 6.46 -29.59
C ARG A 341 17.19 6.04 -28.72
N ASP A 342 17.32 4.95 -28.00
CA ASP A 342 16.30 4.41 -27.11
C ASP A 342 15.98 5.31 -25.90
N VAL A 343 16.86 6.28 -25.59
CA VAL A 343 16.55 7.35 -24.63
C VAL A 343 15.33 8.16 -25.08
N PHE A 344 15.20 8.47 -26.38
CA PHE A 344 14.08 9.26 -26.89
C PHE A 344 12.76 8.46 -26.98
N GLU A 345 12.84 7.14 -26.89
CA GLU A 345 11.68 6.27 -26.75
C GLU A 345 11.23 6.13 -25.29
N ALA A 346 12.09 6.51 -24.34
CA ALA A 346 11.84 6.35 -22.92
C ALA A 346 11.11 7.56 -22.34
N LYS A 347 10.10 7.30 -21.50
CA LYS A 347 9.55 8.27 -20.57
C LYS A 347 10.41 8.28 -19.31
N ILE A 348 11.18 9.34 -19.14
CA ILE A 348 12.04 9.54 -17.96
C ILE A 348 11.37 10.56 -17.05
N THR A 349 11.09 10.15 -15.82
CA THR A 349 10.51 10.99 -14.77
C THR A 349 11.49 11.10 -13.61
N VAL A 350 11.81 12.33 -13.22
CA VAL A 350 12.81 12.64 -12.19
C VAL A 350 12.08 13.13 -10.94
N MET A 351 12.28 12.43 -9.82
CA MET A 351 11.76 12.80 -8.51
C MET A 351 12.65 13.90 -7.93
N CYS A 352 12.10 15.11 -7.86
CA CYS A 352 12.79 16.31 -7.42
C CYS A 352 11.88 17.14 -6.50
N ASP A 353 12.26 17.22 -5.22
CA ASP A 353 11.51 17.97 -4.21
C ASP A 353 12.16 19.31 -3.84
N VAL A 354 13.05 19.82 -4.71
CA VAL A 354 13.74 21.10 -4.53
C VAL A 354 13.56 21.98 -5.76
N ASP A 355 13.45 23.29 -5.53
CA ASP A 355 13.20 24.28 -6.58
C ASP A 355 14.46 25.02 -7.04
N ASN A 356 15.63 24.65 -6.53
CA ASN A 356 16.88 25.34 -6.80
C ASN A 356 17.20 25.38 -8.31
N PRO A 357 17.48 26.57 -8.89
CA PRO A 357 17.94 26.68 -10.28
C PRO A 357 19.36 26.10 -10.43
N LEU A 358 19.86 26.03 -11.65
CA LEU A 358 21.19 25.46 -11.91
C LEU A 358 22.32 26.31 -11.29
N THR A 359 22.24 27.63 -11.44
CA THR A 359 23.29 28.59 -11.06
C THR A 359 22.78 29.71 -10.15
N GLY A 360 23.69 30.48 -9.57
CA GLY A 360 23.40 31.64 -8.73
C GLY A 360 23.40 31.31 -7.23
N LYS A 361 23.06 32.29 -6.39
CA LYS A 361 23.15 32.16 -4.92
C LYS A 361 22.35 30.98 -4.35
N ASN A 362 21.21 30.68 -4.97
CA ASN A 362 20.35 29.55 -4.62
C ASN A 362 20.56 28.36 -5.58
N GLY A 363 21.63 28.37 -6.37
CA GLY A 363 21.93 27.36 -7.37
C GLY A 363 22.58 26.10 -6.79
N ALA A 364 22.85 25.13 -7.65
CA ALA A 364 23.41 23.83 -7.27
C ALA A 364 24.67 23.94 -6.41
N THR A 365 25.65 24.69 -6.92
CA THR A 365 26.99 24.81 -6.34
C THR A 365 26.97 25.47 -4.97
N TYR A 366 26.41 26.67 -4.86
CA TYR A 366 26.41 27.39 -3.58
C TYR A 366 25.48 26.79 -2.52
N THR A 367 24.41 26.12 -2.93
CA THR A 367 23.46 25.51 -1.97
C THR A 367 23.98 24.17 -1.43
N TYR A 368 24.48 23.30 -2.32
CA TYR A 368 24.78 21.91 -1.98
C TYR A 368 26.27 21.54 -2.09
N GLY A 369 27.11 22.40 -2.65
CA GLY A 369 28.56 22.21 -2.72
C GLY A 369 29.23 22.08 -1.33
N PRO A 370 28.89 22.90 -0.32
CA PRO A 370 29.57 22.84 0.98
C PRO A 370 29.47 21.48 1.68
N GLN A 371 28.27 20.87 1.68
CA GLN A 371 28.07 19.53 2.27
C GLN A 371 28.77 18.40 1.47
N LYS A 372 29.22 18.69 0.24
CA LYS A 372 30.00 17.79 -0.61
C LYS A 372 31.50 18.04 -0.53
N GLY A 373 31.96 18.89 0.39
CA GLY A 373 33.38 19.20 0.59
C GLY A 373 33.94 20.37 -0.21
N ALA A 374 33.10 21.17 -0.89
CA ALA A 374 33.59 22.35 -1.62
C ALA A 374 33.95 23.49 -0.67
N ASP A 375 35.22 23.92 -0.69
CA ASP A 375 35.64 25.17 -0.08
C ASP A 375 35.31 26.39 -0.95
N ALA A 376 35.67 27.60 -0.50
CA ALA A 376 35.34 28.84 -1.23
C ALA A 376 35.93 28.90 -2.64
N GLU A 377 37.12 28.34 -2.86
CA GLU A 377 37.78 28.34 -4.18
C GLU A 377 37.13 27.32 -5.11
N ALA A 378 36.85 26.11 -4.60
CA ALA A 378 36.11 25.09 -5.31
C ALA A 378 34.70 25.56 -5.69
N LEU A 379 33.99 26.25 -4.78
CA LEU A 379 32.66 26.81 -5.07
C LEU A 379 32.70 27.81 -6.23
N ASN A 380 33.68 28.72 -6.26
CA ASN A 380 33.79 29.68 -7.37
C ASN A 380 34.12 28.99 -8.70
N THR A 381 35.04 28.02 -8.66
CA THR A 381 35.43 27.23 -9.85
C THR A 381 34.24 26.45 -10.40
N LEU A 382 33.52 25.74 -9.54
CA LEU A 382 32.34 24.96 -9.90
C LEU A 382 31.21 25.86 -10.41
N GLU A 383 30.99 27.02 -9.79
CA GLU A 383 29.95 27.95 -10.22
C GLU A 383 30.23 28.53 -11.61
N ASP A 384 31.47 28.94 -11.89
CA ASP A 384 31.83 29.46 -13.20
C ASP A 384 31.73 28.39 -14.29
N GLY A 385 32.12 27.15 -13.97
CA GLY A 385 31.86 26.00 -14.82
C GLY A 385 30.35 25.75 -15.02
N MET A 386 29.55 25.87 -13.97
CA MET A 386 28.12 25.64 -14.04
C MET A 386 27.40 26.70 -14.89
N LYS A 387 27.84 27.96 -14.86
CA LYS A 387 27.34 29.00 -15.78
C LYS A 387 27.66 28.67 -17.24
N ASN A 388 28.84 28.11 -17.52
CA ASN A 388 29.21 27.69 -18.86
C ASN A 388 28.30 26.54 -19.34
N ILE A 389 28.13 25.49 -18.54
CA ILE A 389 27.27 24.37 -18.94
C ILE A 389 25.79 24.78 -19.04
N ALA A 390 25.32 25.68 -18.18
CA ALA A 390 23.97 26.23 -18.23
C ALA A 390 23.66 26.85 -19.60
N ALA A 391 24.58 27.67 -20.13
CA ALA A 391 24.40 28.29 -21.44
C ALA A 391 24.33 27.25 -22.58
N LEU A 392 25.11 26.18 -22.47
CA LEU A 392 25.11 25.09 -23.46
C LEU A 392 23.83 24.25 -23.38
N TYR A 393 23.35 23.93 -22.18
CA TYR A 393 22.07 23.23 -21.99
C TYR A 393 20.88 24.05 -22.45
N ASP A 394 20.86 25.36 -22.17
CA ASP A 394 19.80 26.25 -22.63
C ASP A 394 19.76 26.34 -24.17
N ALA A 395 20.94 26.35 -24.80
CA ALA A 395 21.05 26.35 -26.27
C ALA A 395 20.57 25.03 -26.88
N GLU A 396 20.97 23.89 -26.31
CA GLU A 396 20.57 22.56 -26.81
C GLU A 396 19.08 22.31 -26.65
N ALA A 397 18.49 22.71 -25.52
CA ALA A 397 17.07 22.56 -25.26
C ALA A 397 16.19 23.60 -25.98
N GLY A 398 16.77 24.69 -26.49
CA GLY A 398 16.04 25.81 -27.08
C GLY A 398 15.18 26.60 -26.08
N ARG A 399 15.39 26.40 -24.77
CA ARG A 399 14.66 27.04 -23.66
C ARG A 399 15.58 27.17 -22.44
N LYS A 400 15.22 28.04 -21.50
CA LYS A 400 16.04 28.34 -20.32
C LYS A 400 15.93 27.29 -19.21
N VAL A 401 16.33 26.05 -19.48
CA VAL A 401 16.34 24.92 -18.53
C VAL A 401 17.10 25.28 -17.26
N SER A 402 18.18 26.04 -17.38
CA SER A 402 19.01 26.46 -16.26
C SER A 402 18.27 27.23 -15.15
N ALA A 403 17.13 27.85 -15.49
CA ALA A 403 16.31 28.63 -14.56
C ALA A 403 15.08 27.88 -14.03
N GLU A 404 14.84 26.65 -14.48
CA GLU A 404 13.67 25.87 -14.06
C GLU A 404 13.82 25.31 -12.66
N CYS A 405 12.68 25.10 -12.00
CA CYS A 405 12.65 24.47 -10.68
C CYS A 405 13.28 23.08 -10.75
N GLY A 406 14.23 22.81 -9.85
CA GLY A 406 14.93 21.52 -9.79
C GLY A 406 16.08 21.37 -10.77
N ALA A 407 16.38 22.36 -11.61
CA ALA A 407 17.51 22.32 -12.53
C ALA A 407 18.86 22.10 -11.80
N GLY A 408 19.01 22.70 -10.61
CA GLY A 408 20.21 22.56 -9.78
C GLY A 408 20.25 21.32 -8.90
N ALA A 409 19.19 20.51 -8.90
CA ALA A 409 19.16 19.29 -8.12
C ALA A 409 20.31 18.35 -8.53
N ALA A 410 20.87 17.66 -7.53
CA ALA A 410 21.97 16.73 -7.71
C ALA A 410 23.21 17.29 -8.42
N GLY A 411 23.55 18.56 -8.16
CA GLY A 411 24.75 19.16 -8.77
C GLY A 411 24.59 19.45 -10.27
N GLY A 412 23.36 19.71 -10.72
CA GLY A 412 23.01 20.02 -12.10
C GLY A 412 22.56 18.83 -12.96
N MET A 413 22.42 17.64 -12.36
CA MET A 413 21.86 16.48 -13.06
C MET A 413 20.41 16.72 -13.50
N GLY A 414 19.60 17.45 -12.70
CA GLY A 414 18.22 17.80 -13.07
C GLY A 414 18.17 18.56 -14.41
N ALA A 415 19.02 19.57 -14.57
CA ALA A 415 19.15 20.31 -15.83
C ALA A 415 19.57 19.42 -17.00
N MET A 416 20.56 18.55 -16.80
CA MET A 416 21.04 17.63 -17.84
C MET A 416 19.94 16.67 -18.30
N LEU A 417 19.24 16.02 -17.36
CA LEU A 417 18.16 15.09 -17.65
C LEU A 417 17.02 15.79 -18.41
N SER A 418 16.67 17.02 -18.05
CA SER A 418 15.64 17.79 -18.75
C SER A 418 16.10 18.27 -20.13
N ALA A 419 17.31 18.83 -20.24
CA ALA A 419 17.81 19.45 -21.45
C ALA A 419 18.15 18.42 -22.54
N LEU A 420 18.85 17.34 -22.16
CA LEU A 420 19.42 16.40 -23.13
C LEU A 420 18.57 15.14 -23.33
N LEU A 421 17.85 14.69 -22.29
CA LEU A 421 17.06 13.47 -22.32
C LEU A 421 15.54 13.74 -22.38
N GLY A 422 15.12 15.01 -22.31
CA GLY A 422 13.70 15.38 -22.31
C GLY A 422 12.94 14.90 -21.07
N ALA A 423 13.64 14.69 -19.94
CA ALA A 423 13.02 14.18 -18.73
C ALA A 423 12.08 15.20 -18.07
N GLU A 424 11.01 14.69 -17.47
CA GLU A 424 10.04 15.46 -16.69
C GLU A 424 10.46 15.48 -15.22
N LEU A 425 10.70 16.68 -14.67
CA LEU A 425 10.94 16.86 -13.24
C LEU A 425 9.61 17.07 -12.53
N THR A 426 9.35 16.29 -11.50
CA THR A 426 8.14 16.38 -10.71
C THR A 426 8.43 15.98 -9.26
N HIS A 427 7.56 16.39 -8.35
CA HIS A 427 7.59 15.94 -6.97
C HIS A 427 7.57 14.41 -6.85
N GLY A 428 8.33 13.88 -5.90
CA GLY A 428 8.58 12.45 -5.80
C GLY A 428 7.32 11.63 -5.50
N SER A 429 6.51 12.07 -4.54
CA SER A 429 5.23 11.38 -4.24
C SER A 429 4.29 11.32 -5.44
N ALA A 430 4.19 12.42 -6.21
CA ALA A 430 3.35 12.46 -7.40
C ALA A 430 3.84 11.51 -8.49
N ALA A 431 5.16 11.43 -8.68
CA ALA A 431 5.79 10.51 -9.62
C ALA A 431 5.53 9.04 -9.24
N VAL A 432 5.68 8.72 -7.95
CA VAL A 432 5.44 7.39 -7.42
C VAL A 432 3.99 6.97 -7.63
N LEU A 433 3.03 7.82 -7.24
CA LEU A 433 1.59 7.53 -7.41
C LEU A 433 1.20 7.31 -8.87
N ASN A 434 1.78 8.08 -9.79
CA ASN A 434 1.61 7.86 -11.23
C ASN A 434 2.17 6.50 -11.67
N ALA A 435 3.40 6.17 -11.24
CA ALA A 435 4.07 4.93 -11.62
C ALA A 435 3.34 3.68 -11.11
N VAL A 436 2.68 3.77 -9.95
CA VAL A 436 1.92 2.65 -9.37
C VAL A 436 0.45 2.60 -9.77
N GLY A 437 0.01 3.52 -10.65
CA GLY A 437 -1.36 3.55 -11.15
C GLY A 437 -2.42 3.90 -10.10
N PHE A 438 -2.08 4.73 -9.12
CA PHE A 438 -2.97 5.09 -8.00
C PHE A 438 -4.32 5.65 -8.50
N ASP A 439 -4.30 6.61 -9.42
CA ASP A 439 -5.51 7.29 -9.90
C ASP A 439 -6.49 6.33 -10.60
N ALA A 440 -5.97 5.34 -11.32
CA ALA A 440 -6.80 4.33 -11.98
C ALA A 440 -7.56 3.45 -10.96
N LEU A 441 -7.04 3.30 -9.74
CA LEU A 441 -7.69 2.54 -8.66
C LEU A 441 -8.82 3.35 -8.00
N LEU A 442 -8.78 4.68 -8.06
CA LEU A 442 -9.77 5.53 -7.39
C LEU A 442 -11.19 5.37 -7.96
N GLY A 443 -11.33 5.08 -9.25
CA GLY A 443 -12.64 4.86 -9.89
C GLY A 443 -13.43 3.71 -9.28
N ASP A 444 -12.72 2.73 -8.70
CA ASP A 444 -13.29 1.55 -8.04
C ASP A 444 -13.05 1.55 -6.52
N THR A 445 -12.83 2.71 -5.91
CA THR A 445 -12.53 2.84 -4.47
C THR A 445 -13.56 3.72 -3.79
N ASP A 446 -14.15 3.20 -2.72
CA ASP A 446 -15.13 3.91 -1.89
C ASP A 446 -14.47 4.57 -0.67
N LEU A 447 -13.27 4.09 -0.28
CA LEU A 447 -12.51 4.63 0.85
C LEU A 447 -11.01 4.40 0.70
N VAL A 448 -10.21 5.44 0.97
CA VAL A 448 -8.74 5.34 1.05
C VAL A 448 -8.28 5.43 2.49
N ILE A 449 -7.37 4.54 2.89
CA ILE A 449 -6.60 4.65 4.14
C ILE A 449 -5.14 4.90 3.79
N THR A 450 -4.55 5.96 4.32
CA THR A 450 -3.11 6.26 4.17
C THR A 450 -2.48 6.53 5.53
N GLY A 451 -1.20 6.86 5.58
CA GLY A 451 -0.50 7.11 6.83
C GLY A 451 1.00 7.25 6.63
N GLU A 452 1.64 7.89 7.60
CA GLU A 452 3.09 8.00 7.69
C GLU A 452 3.52 8.04 9.17
N GLY A 453 4.83 7.94 9.42
CA GLY A 453 5.36 7.88 10.79
C GLY A 453 5.08 9.14 11.61
N GLN A 454 5.12 10.32 10.99
CA GLN A 454 4.80 11.58 11.64
C GLN A 454 4.04 12.47 10.65
N LEU A 455 2.82 12.86 11.03
CA LEU A 455 2.02 13.81 10.27
C LEU A 455 2.21 15.20 10.87
N ASP A 456 2.76 16.15 10.10
CA ASP A 456 2.96 17.53 10.54
C ASP A 456 2.65 18.53 9.42
N ALA A 457 2.93 19.82 9.62
CA ALA A 457 2.68 20.86 8.62
C ALA A 457 3.26 20.52 7.24
N SER A 458 4.45 19.88 7.21
CA SER A 458 5.09 19.52 5.95
C SER A 458 4.37 18.41 5.21
N SER A 459 3.62 17.55 5.90
CA SER A 459 2.86 16.46 5.31
C SER A 459 1.77 16.92 4.34
N ALA A 460 1.27 18.15 4.51
CA ALA A 460 0.31 18.76 3.61
C ALA A 460 0.97 19.46 2.40
N ASP A 461 2.27 19.71 2.47
CA ASP A 461 3.04 20.37 1.41
C ASP A 461 3.10 19.49 0.14
N ASN A 462 3.52 20.10 -0.96
CA ASN A 462 3.74 19.39 -2.21
C ASN A 462 4.95 18.44 -2.08
N GLY A 463 4.83 17.24 -2.66
CA GLY A 463 5.88 16.21 -2.63
C GLY A 463 5.88 15.28 -1.42
N LYS A 464 4.97 15.46 -0.46
CA LYS A 464 4.74 14.46 0.58
C LYS A 464 3.72 13.40 0.17
N ALA A 465 3.98 12.17 0.59
CA ALA A 465 3.20 11.00 0.20
C ALA A 465 1.73 11.09 0.65
N VAL A 466 1.49 11.42 1.93
CA VAL A 466 0.13 11.51 2.50
C VAL A 466 -0.65 12.68 1.91
N GLY A 467 -0.06 13.88 1.85
CA GLY A 467 -0.70 15.06 1.27
C GLY A 467 -1.10 14.85 -0.19
N GLU A 468 -0.23 14.20 -0.99
CA GLU A 468 -0.51 13.90 -2.38
C GLU A 468 -1.67 12.89 -2.54
N VAL A 469 -1.72 11.83 -1.72
CA VAL A 469 -2.86 10.89 -1.70
C VAL A 469 -4.16 11.64 -1.42
N VAL A 470 -4.17 12.51 -0.41
CA VAL A 470 -5.36 13.30 -0.04
C VAL A 470 -5.81 14.19 -1.20
N LYS A 471 -4.88 14.91 -1.84
CA LYS A 471 -5.16 15.77 -3.00
C LYS A 471 -5.77 14.99 -4.16
N ARG A 472 -5.21 13.83 -4.51
CA ARG A 472 -5.71 13.00 -5.63
C ARG A 472 -7.07 12.39 -5.36
N CYS A 473 -7.32 11.92 -4.13
CA CYS A 473 -8.64 11.45 -3.72
C CYS A 473 -9.70 12.54 -3.85
N ALA A 474 -9.37 13.79 -3.49
CA ALA A 474 -10.27 14.93 -3.60
C ALA A 474 -10.52 15.36 -5.05
N ALA A 475 -9.47 15.31 -5.89
CA ALA A 475 -9.51 15.70 -7.30
C ALA A 475 -10.08 14.60 -8.23
N ASN A 476 -10.47 13.44 -7.71
CA ASN A 476 -10.96 12.33 -8.50
C ASN A 476 -12.20 12.70 -9.32
N SER A 477 -12.16 12.40 -10.62
CA SER A 477 -13.21 12.75 -11.58
C SER A 477 -14.53 12.01 -11.34
N GLY A 478 -14.48 10.81 -10.75
CA GLY A 478 -15.66 10.05 -10.33
C GLY A 478 -16.34 10.56 -9.06
N GLY A 479 -15.80 11.63 -8.45
CA GLY A 479 -16.21 12.18 -7.16
C GLY A 479 -15.13 11.97 -6.10
N ALA A 480 -15.07 12.89 -5.14
CA ALA A 480 -14.09 12.87 -4.07
C ALA A 480 -14.20 11.58 -3.25
N VAL A 481 -13.09 10.85 -3.14
CA VAL A 481 -13.00 9.62 -2.33
C VAL A 481 -12.61 10.00 -0.91
N PRO A 482 -13.37 9.58 0.13
CA PRO A 482 -13.01 9.86 1.51
C PRO A 482 -11.67 9.24 1.89
N VAL A 483 -10.90 9.95 2.73
CA VAL A 483 -9.58 9.52 3.19
C VAL A 483 -9.54 9.43 4.71
N PHE A 484 -9.02 8.33 5.25
CA PHE A 484 -8.55 8.28 6.63
C PHE A 484 -7.03 8.18 6.68
N ILE A 485 -6.42 8.94 7.58
CA ILE A 485 -4.97 8.98 7.78
C ILE A 485 -4.66 8.34 9.13
N VAL A 486 -3.83 7.30 9.14
CA VAL A 486 -3.30 6.69 10.36
C VAL A 486 -1.86 7.13 10.55
N ALA A 487 -1.62 8.09 11.44
CA ALA A 487 -0.31 8.68 11.67
C ALA A 487 0.39 8.07 12.88
N GLY A 488 1.68 7.75 12.77
CA GLY A 488 2.47 7.27 13.91
C GLY A 488 2.45 8.27 15.08
N ARG A 489 2.70 9.55 14.77
CA ARG A 489 2.58 10.69 15.68
C ARG A 489 2.00 11.89 14.94
N LEU A 490 1.31 12.77 15.66
CA LEU A 490 0.94 14.10 15.17
C LEU A 490 1.99 15.12 15.62
N GLY A 491 2.58 15.82 14.66
CA GLY A 491 3.46 16.97 14.88
C GLY A 491 2.69 18.29 14.77
N ARG A 492 3.39 19.41 14.92
CA ARG A 492 2.75 20.74 14.84
C ARG A 492 2.24 21.02 13.43
N GLY A 493 1.04 21.60 13.34
CA GLY A 493 0.44 22.04 12.08
C GLY A 493 -0.08 20.90 11.18
N TYR A 494 -0.22 19.68 11.73
CA TYR A 494 -0.83 18.56 11.00
C TYR A 494 -2.25 18.89 10.52
N GLU A 495 -2.92 19.84 11.18
CA GLU A 495 -4.27 20.29 10.86
C GLU A 495 -4.40 20.87 9.44
N HIS A 496 -3.30 21.33 8.83
CA HIS A 496 -3.29 21.79 7.43
C HIS A 496 -3.77 20.70 6.46
N ILE A 497 -3.66 19.42 6.84
CA ILE A 497 -4.16 18.32 6.00
C ILE A 497 -5.68 18.40 5.79
N TYR A 498 -6.43 18.96 6.75
CA TYR A 498 -7.89 19.13 6.65
C TYR A 498 -8.29 20.20 5.65
N GLU A 499 -7.37 21.10 5.28
CA GLU A 499 -7.61 22.13 4.27
C GLU A 499 -7.56 21.54 2.85
N LEU A 500 -6.87 20.42 2.66
CA LEU A 500 -6.72 19.77 1.36
C LEU A 500 -8.00 19.02 0.92
N ALA A 501 -8.66 18.36 1.87
CA ALA A 501 -9.88 17.61 1.63
C ALA A 501 -10.59 17.28 2.95
N ASN A 502 -11.83 16.79 2.86
CA ASN A 502 -12.51 16.19 4.01
C ASN A 502 -11.88 14.82 4.35
N ALA A 503 -10.76 14.85 5.05
CA ALA A 503 -10.03 13.69 5.53
C ALA A 503 -10.22 13.51 7.05
N GLY A 504 -10.38 12.27 7.51
CA GLY A 504 -10.34 11.94 8.94
C GLY A 504 -8.92 11.56 9.37
N VAL A 505 -8.41 12.10 10.47
CA VAL A 505 -7.07 11.76 11.00
C VAL A 505 -7.19 10.96 12.29
N PHE A 506 -6.46 9.85 12.36
CA PHE A 506 -6.34 8.96 13.51
C PHE A 506 -4.85 8.80 13.87
N SER A 507 -4.50 9.04 15.12
CA SER A 507 -3.12 8.90 15.60
C SER A 507 -2.89 7.57 16.31
N THR A 508 -1.72 6.96 16.11
CA THR A 508 -1.30 5.77 16.86
C THR A 508 -0.88 6.10 18.30
N ILE A 509 -0.51 7.35 18.57
CA ILE A 509 -0.22 7.88 19.90
C ILE A 509 -1.33 8.86 20.29
N VAL A 510 -2.00 8.61 21.42
CA VAL A 510 -3.22 9.34 21.82
C VAL A 510 -2.98 10.29 23.00
N THR A 511 -1.76 10.33 23.53
CA THR A 511 -1.39 11.21 24.65
C THR A 511 -0.04 11.88 24.38
N ASP A 512 0.07 13.13 24.83
CA ASP A 512 1.21 14.03 24.58
C ASP A 512 2.38 13.83 25.56
N GLU A 513 2.32 12.82 26.44
CA GLU A 513 3.35 12.55 27.45
C GLU A 513 4.31 11.42 27.04
N GLN A 514 5.57 11.63 27.39
CA GLN A 514 6.78 11.08 26.79
C GLN A 514 7.09 9.60 27.11
N SER A 515 8.02 9.07 26.29
CA SER A 515 9.14 8.19 26.68
C SER A 515 8.86 6.98 27.58
N ASN A 516 8.97 5.77 27.01
CA ASN A 516 9.50 4.56 27.65
C ASN A 516 9.07 4.20 29.09
N ALA A 517 7.92 4.67 29.58
CA ALA A 517 7.49 4.45 30.95
C ALA A 517 5.99 4.13 30.98
N ASP A 518 5.67 2.92 30.52
CA ASP A 518 4.75 1.96 31.14
C ASP A 518 4.31 0.93 30.08
N GLY A 519 5.04 -0.18 30.01
CA GLY A 519 4.62 -1.42 29.34
C GLY A 519 4.69 -1.45 27.81
N ASP A 520 5.89 -1.75 27.27
CA ASP A 520 6.17 -2.76 26.22
C ASP A 520 5.28 -2.88 24.96
N CYS A 521 4.51 -1.86 24.62
CA CYS A 521 3.71 -1.87 23.40
C CYS A 521 4.59 -1.40 22.24
N ASP A 522 5.00 -2.32 21.37
CA ASP A 522 5.76 -1.98 20.17
C ASP A 522 4.95 -1.10 19.20
N ALA A 523 5.64 -0.48 18.24
CA ALA A 523 5.01 0.43 17.29
C ALA A 523 3.93 -0.25 16.42
N GLU A 524 4.08 -1.54 16.14
CA GLU A 524 3.09 -2.33 15.41
C GLU A 524 1.79 -2.46 16.20
N THR A 525 1.89 -2.69 17.50
CA THR A 525 0.74 -2.83 18.40
C THR A 525 -0.02 -1.51 18.51
N ARG A 526 0.68 -0.37 18.62
CA ARG A 526 0.05 0.95 18.57
C ARG A 526 -0.70 1.20 17.26
N LEU A 527 -0.07 0.88 16.12
CA LEU A 527 -0.68 1.01 14.80
C LEU A 527 -1.92 0.12 14.65
N ARG A 528 -1.83 -1.13 15.13
CA ARG A 528 -2.97 -2.04 15.18
C ARG A 528 -4.11 -1.42 15.97
N LEU A 529 -3.90 -1.06 17.24
CA LEU A 529 -4.95 -0.48 18.10
C LEU A 529 -5.56 0.81 17.54
N ALA A 530 -4.78 1.66 16.87
CA ALA A 530 -5.29 2.83 16.16
C ALA A 530 -6.21 2.45 14.99
N SER A 531 -5.77 1.50 14.18
CA SER A 531 -6.54 0.97 13.06
C SER A 531 -7.84 0.32 13.55
N GLU A 532 -7.80 -0.46 14.63
CA GLU A 532 -9.00 -1.09 15.22
C GLU A 532 -10.02 -0.04 15.70
N ARG A 533 -9.57 1.02 16.36
CA ARG A 533 -10.46 2.12 16.80
C ARG A 533 -11.09 2.83 15.61
N MET A 534 -10.30 3.16 14.60
CA MET A 534 -10.78 3.76 13.35
C MET A 534 -11.86 2.87 12.69
N PHE A 535 -11.59 1.58 12.51
CA PHE A 535 -12.56 0.68 11.88
C PHE A 535 -13.78 0.39 12.76
N ARG A 536 -13.67 0.41 14.09
CA ARG A 536 -14.85 0.37 14.98
C ARG A 536 -15.74 1.60 14.81
N CYS A 537 -15.16 2.80 14.69
CA CYS A 537 -15.91 4.02 14.37
C CYS A 537 -16.63 3.90 13.03
N ILE A 538 -15.92 3.44 11.98
CA ILE A 538 -16.50 3.22 10.65
C ILE A 538 -17.62 2.17 10.72
N ALA A 539 -17.39 1.02 11.36
CA ALA A 539 -18.38 -0.04 11.54
C ALA A 539 -19.65 0.46 12.25
N SER A 540 -19.50 1.30 13.28
CA SER A 540 -20.62 1.83 14.06
C SER A 540 -21.51 2.76 13.23
N SER A 541 -20.95 3.43 12.22
CA SER A 541 -21.72 4.28 11.31
C SER A 541 -22.73 3.48 10.46
N PHE A 542 -22.41 2.22 10.12
CA PHE A 542 -23.33 1.32 9.41
C PHE A 542 -24.53 0.94 10.28
N SER A 543 -24.33 0.75 11.57
CA SER A 543 -25.40 0.46 12.54
C SER A 543 -26.37 1.65 12.69
N VAL A 544 -25.88 2.89 12.57
CA VAL A 544 -26.74 4.09 12.61
C VAL A 544 -27.60 4.18 11.34
N ASN A 545 -27.04 3.84 10.18
CA ASN A 545 -27.77 3.89 8.90
C ASN A 545 -28.81 2.76 8.77
N SER A 546 -28.53 1.56 9.26
CA SER A 546 -29.51 0.45 9.27
C SER A 546 -30.72 0.75 10.14
N GLN A 547 -30.55 1.45 11.27
CA GLN A 547 -31.66 1.92 12.11
C GLN A 547 -32.53 2.97 11.41
N ARG A 548 -31.97 3.76 10.48
CA ARG A 548 -32.73 4.76 9.70
C ARG A 548 -33.48 4.13 8.53
N SER A 549 -32.90 3.18 7.81
CA SER A 549 -33.59 2.47 6.72
C SER A 549 -34.69 1.52 7.23
N GLY A 550 -34.54 0.96 8.43
CA GLY A 550 -35.60 0.23 9.14
C GLY A 550 -36.71 1.13 9.69
N ARG A 551 -36.45 2.44 9.86
CA ARG A 551 -37.46 3.48 10.17
C ARG A 551 -38.00 4.14 8.90
N GLY A 552 -38.29 3.34 7.87
CA GLY A 552 -39.23 3.75 6.84
C GLY A 552 -40.53 4.20 7.50
N MET A 553 -40.80 5.51 7.41
CA MET A 553 -42.07 6.19 7.65
C MET A 553 -43.20 5.29 8.20
N ARG A 554 -43.26 5.13 9.53
CA ARG A 554 -44.57 5.08 10.19
C ARG A 554 -45.08 6.51 10.30
N ARG A 555 -45.75 6.96 9.26
CA ARG A 555 -46.84 7.94 9.40
C ARG A 555 -48.15 7.18 9.38
#